data_AF-A0A3Q0IKH0-F1
#
_entry.id   AF-A0A3Q0IKH0-F1
#
_cell.length_a   1.000
_cell.length_b   1.000
_cell.length_c   1.000
_cell.angle_alpha   90.00
_cell.angle_beta   90.00
_cell.angle_gamma   90.00
#
_symmetry.space_group_name_H-M   'P 1'
#
loop_
_entity.id
_entity.type
_entity.pdbx_description
1 polymer ?
#
loop_
_entity_poly.entity_id
_entity_poly.type
_entity_poly.pdbx_seq_one_letter_code
_entity_poly.pdbx_strand_id
1 'polypeptide(L)' 'MGCYEISLGDTIGVGTPGTMRLMLEDVLTVIPADRLAVHCHDTYGQALANILTAMEFGISVFDSSIAGLGGCP' A
#
# COMPACT_ATOMS: atom_id res chain seq x y z
N MET A 1 9.57 19.85 3.72
CA MET A 1 8.29 19.37 4.25
C MET A 1 8.58 18.33 5.35
N GLY A 2 7.72 18.17 6.36
CA GLY A 2 7.99 17.41 7.59
C GLY A 2 6.91 16.38 7.92
N CYS A 3 6.46 15.61 6.92
CA CYS A 3 5.47 14.55 7.11
C CYS A 3 6.02 13.49 8.07
N TYR A 4 5.22 13.10 9.06
CA TYR A 4 5.59 12.06 10.02
C TYR A 4 5.35 10.65 9.44
N GLU A 5 4.43 10.52 8.49
CA GLU A 5 4.05 9.29 7.79
C GLU A 5 3.64 9.60 6.34
N ILE A 6 3.84 8.65 5.43
CA ILE A 6 3.45 8.74 4.02
C ILE A 6 2.67 7.47 3.64
N SER A 7 1.43 7.63 3.14
CA SER A 7 0.62 6.52 2.62
C SER A 7 0.84 6.35 1.11
N LEU A 8 1.20 5.15 0.68
CA LEU A 8 1.48 4.77 -0.71
C LEU A 8 0.22 4.18 -1.33
N GLY A 9 -0.38 4.89 -2.28
CA GLY A 9 -1.70 4.55 -2.84
C GLY A 9 -1.67 3.84 -4.19
N ASP A 10 -2.23 2.63 -4.24
CA ASP A 10 -2.72 2.01 -5.48
C ASP A 10 -4.16 2.46 -5.73
N THR A 11 -4.29 3.65 -6.34
CA THR A 11 -5.56 4.38 -6.48
C THR A 11 -6.53 3.78 -7.48
N ILE A 12 -6.06 2.94 -8.39
CA ILE A 12 -6.89 2.27 -9.40
C ILE A 12 -6.97 0.75 -9.20
N GLY A 13 -6.21 0.20 -8.24
CA GLY A 13 -6.28 -1.20 -7.85
C GLY A 13 -5.60 -2.16 -8.82
N VAL A 14 -4.68 -1.66 -9.68
CA VAL A 14 -3.99 -2.46 -10.70
C VAL A 14 -2.68 -3.06 -10.19
N GLY A 15 -2.25 -2.66 -9.00
CA GLY A 15 -1.06 -3.19 -8.35
C GLY A 15 -1.21 -4.70 -8.12
N THR A 16 -0.11 -5.41 -8.33
CA THR A 16 0.06 -6.83 -8.01
C THR A 16 1.14 -7.01 -6.95
N PRO A 17 1.24 -8.18 -6.31
CA PRO A 17 2.32 -8.47 -5.35
C PRO A 17 3.72 -8.18 -5.91
N GLY A 18 3.95 -8.47 -7.20
CA GLY A 18 5.23 -8.20 -7.85
C GLY A 18 5.53 -6.70 -7.98
N THR A 19 4.55 -5.89 -8.39
CA THR A 19 4.74 -4.43 -8.50
C THR A 19 4.83 -3.76 -7.13
N MET A 20 4.07 -4.26 -6.14
CA MET A 20 4.15 -3.80 -4.76
C MET A 20 5.55 -4.03 -4.18
N ARG A 21 6.10 -5.23 -4.36
CA ARG A 21 7.47 -5.57 -3.99
C ARG A 21 8.49 -4.60 -4.58
N LEU A 22 8.48 -4.42 -5.91
CA LEU A 22 9.44 -3.55 -6.60
C LEU A 22 9.35 -2.10 -6.12
N MET A 23 8.14 -1.61 -5.88
CA MET A 23 7.92 -0.27 -5.35
C MET A 23 8.47 -0.13 -3.92
N LEU A 24 8.17 -1.09 -3.04
CA LEU A 24 8.66 -1.07 -1.65
C LEU A 24 10.18 -1.23 -1.57
N GLU A 25 10.78 -2.05 -2.42
CA GLU A 25 12.24 -2.19 -2.52
C GLU A 25 12.93 -0.84 -2.79
N ASP A 26 12.33 0.01 -3.62
CA ASP A 26 12.87 1.35 -3.92
C ASP A 26 12.58 2.35 -2.80
N VAL A 27 11.33 2.43 -2.33
CA VAL A 27 10.92 3.41 -1.31
C VAL A 27 11.63 3.18 0.03
N LEU A 28 11.86 1.92 0.41
CA LEU A 28 12.54 1.58 1.66
C LEU A 28 14.04 1.89 1.65
N THR A 29 14.63 2.24 0.50
CA THR A 29 16.00 2.78 0.46
C THR A 29 16.10 4.19 1.02
N VAL A 30 14.97 4.93 1.08
CA VAL A 30 14.93 6.35 1.45
C VAL A 30 14.06 6.65 2.68
N ILE A 31 13.01 5.86 2.93
CA ILE A 31 12.08 6.06 4.06
C ILE A 31 11.96 4.75 4.84
N PRO A 32 12.14 4.76 6.18
CA PRO A 32 11.98 3.54 6.97
C PRO A 32 10.52 3.07 7.00
N ALA A 33 10.32 1.75 7.12
CA ALA A 33 8.99 1.13 7.08
C ALA A 33 8.01 1.63 8.14
N ASP A 34 8.51 2.07 9.30
CA ASP A 34 7.71 2.62 10.41
C ASP A 34 7.13 4.01 10.14
N ARG A 35 7.46 4.63 8.99
CA ARG A 35 6.90 5.89 8.51
C ARG A 35 6.08 5.73 7.23
N LEU A 36 5.75 4.51 6.87
CA LEU A 36 5.01 4.19 5.66
C LEU A 36 3.69 3.50 6.01
N ALA A 37 2.65 3.88 5.27
CA ALA A 37 1.39 3.18 5.19
C ALA A 37 1.13 2.74 3.74
N VAL A 38 0.23 1.77 3.55
CA VAL A 38 -0.20 1.33 2.22
C VAL A 38 -1.71 1.45 2.08
N HIS A 39 -2.15 2.02 0.97
CA HIS A 39 -3.56 2.18 0.59
C HIS A 39 -3.81 1.42 -0.72
N CYS A 40 -4.42 0.24 -0.63
CA CYS A 40 -4.72 -0.59 -1.80
C CYS A 40 -6.20 -0.56 -2.13
N HIS A 41 -6.56 -0.13 -3.35
CA HIS A 41 -7.90 -0.38 -3.87
C HIS A 41 -8.06 -1.85 -4.27
N ASP A 42 -9.26 -2.39 -4.09
CA ASP A 42 -9.59 -3.78 -4.42
C ASP A 42 -10.34 -3.93 -5.76
N THR A 43 -10.23 -2.93 -6.66
CA THR A 43 -10.91 -2.90 -7.97
C THR A 43 -10.72 -4.21 -8.76
N TYR A 44 -9.54 -4.83 -8.66
CA TYR A 44 -9.18 -6.07 -9.35
C TYR A 44 -8.87 -7.23 -8.38
N GLY A 45 -9.36 -7.17 -7.14
CA GLY A 45 -9.21 -8.25 -6.15
C GLY A 45 -7.78 -8.46 -5.64
N GLN A 46 -6.91 -7.45 -5.76
CA GLN A 46 -5.49 -7.54 -5.42
C GLN A 46 -5.15 -6.97 -4.03
N ALA A 47 -6.09 -6.27 -3.36
CA ALA A 47 -5.75 -5.47 -2.19
C ALA A 47 -5.13 -6.31 -1.07
N LEU A 48 -5.73 -7.45 -0.72
CA LEU A 48 -5.21 -8.33 0.33
C LEU A 48 -3.85 -8.95 -0.02
N ALA A 49 -3.64 -9.33 -1.29
CA ALA A 49 -2.36 -9.89 -1.73
C ALA A 49 -1.23 -8.85 -1.69
N ASN A 50 -1.55 -7.60 -2.04
CA ASN A 50 -0.63 -6.47 -1.96
C ASN A 50 -0.33 -6.10 -0.49
N ILE A 51 -1.35 -6.10 0.38
CA ILE A 51 -1.18 -5.89 1.83
C ILE A 51 -0.28 -6.97 2.43
N LEU A 52 -0.49 -8.24 2.12
CA LEU A 52 0.37 -9.33 2.58
C LEU A 52 1.83 -9.10 2.15
N THR A 53 2.04 -8.70 0.90
CA THR A 53 3.38 -8.35 0.41
C THR A 53 3.98 -7.19 1.21
N ALA A 54 3.22 -6.13 1.48
CA ALA A 54 3.68 -5.01 2.28
C ALA A 54 4.02 -5.41 3.73
N MET A 55 3.26 -6.32 4.33
CA MET A 55 3.56 -6.89 5.66
C MET A 55 4.91 -7.62 5.69
N GLU A 56 5.25 -8.37 4.64
CA GLU A 56 6.56 -9.05 4.52
C GLU A 56 7.73 -8.04 4.50
N PHE A 57 7.49 -6.81 4.05
CA PHE A 57 8.44 -5.70 4.04
C PHE A 57 8.45 -4.87 5.34
N GLY A 58 7.70 -5.29 6.36
CA GLY A 58 7.66 -4.63 7.66
C GLY A 58 6.70 -3.44 7.76
N ILE A 59 5.85 -3.21 6.74
CA ILE A 59 4.78 -2.22 6.82
C ILE A 59 3.74 -2.69 7.84
N SER A 60 3.26 -1.77 8.68
CA SER A 60 2.31 -2.07 9.77
C SER A 60 1.06 -1.21 9.78
N VAL A 61 0.93 -0.25 8.86
CA VAL A 61 -0.21 0.66 8.73
C VAL A 61 -0.86 0.46 7.35
N PHE A 62 -2.17 0.23 7.33
CA PHE A 62 -2.93 -0.07 6.12
C PHE A 62 -4.24 0.69 6.11
N ASP A 63 -4.46 1.45 5.04
CA ASP A 63 -5.70 2.20 4.84
C ASP A 63 -6.78 1.27 4.27
N SER A 64 -8.00 1.41 4.78
CA SER A 64 -9.14 0.61 4.34
C SER A 64 -10.45 1.37 4.52
N SER A 65 -11.53 0.84 3.94
CA SER A 65 -12.87 1.40 4.04
C SER A 65 -13.83 0.37 4.62
N ILE A 66 -14.63 0.78 5.62
CA ILE A 66 -15.60 -0.11 6.26
C ILE A 66 -16.57 -0.66 5.23
N ALA A 67 -16.79 -1.98 5.24
CA ALA A 67 -17.63 -2.67 4.26
C ALA A 67 -17.28 -2.38 2.77
N GLY A 68 -16.05 -1.94 2.48
CA GLY A 68 -15.63 -1.59 1.13
C GLY A 68 -16.33 -0.35 0.57
N LEU A 69 -16.74 0.61 1.42
CA LEU A 69 -17.38 1.84 0.94
C LEU A 69 -16.48 2.63 -0.01
N GLY A 70 -17.07 3.15 -1.08
CA GLY A 70 -16.37 3.84 -2.16
C GLY A 70 -16.25 2.96 -3.42
N GLY A 71 -15.65 3.51 -4.47
CA GLY A 71 -15.44 2.82 -5.73
C GLY A 71 -14.49 3.59 -6.64
N CYS A 72 -13.97 2.92 -7.66
CA CYS A 72 -13.23 3.59 -8.72
C CYS A 72 -14.22 4.15 -9.74
N PRO A 73 -14.21 5.46 -10.05
CA PRO A 73 -15.02 6.03 -11.11
C PRO A 73 -14.61 5.52 -12.51
#